data_AF-A0A536I649-F1
#
_entry.id   AF-A0A536I649-F1
#
_cell.length_a   1.000
_cell.length_b   1.000
_cell.length_c   1.000
_cell.angle_alpha   90.00
_cell.angle_beta   90.00
_cell.angle_gamma   90.00
#
_symmetry.space_group_name_H-M   'P 1'
#
loop_
_entity.id
_entity.type
_entity.pdbx_description
1 polymer ?
#
loop_
_entity_poly.entity_id
_entity_poly.type
_entity_poly.pdbx_seq_one_letter_code
_entity_poly.pdbx_strand_id
1 'polypeptide(L)'
;MGRTSATDVSRLIEEVARGERELSEIRDEKLREIVRLALRLHKDPFSAPDAAARNRIRRRVMGSLRPHRPSLADRFVIAFTLLAKPTPYALRAIAVALVVVSLAGGTLVASADALPDDALYPVKIATEQVRLALATTSQDRAVVELSIAEHRLAEATVLAEDGDDDDAVIATSAYSEHLANAAAELAGSEAVDPRTADLVSQLQDRMNEHRAAAAKAAS
;
A
#
# COMPACT_ATOMS: atom_id res chain seq x y z
N MET A 1 38.28 -43.20 -7.17
CA MET A 1 36.88 -42.89 -6.80
C MET A 1 36.29 -42.05 -7.92
N GLY A 2 35.46 -42.64 -8.77
CA GLY A 2 34.86 -41.94 -9.91
C GLY A 2 33.83 -40.93 -9.44
N ARG A 3 33.90 -39.69 -9.93
CA ARG A 3 32.85 -38.70 -9.71
C ARG A 3 31.67 -39.06 -10.60
N THR A 4 30.62 -39.64 -10.05
CA THR A 4 29.38 -39.84 -10.80
C THR A 4 28.79 -38.48 -11.14
N SER A 5 28.62 -38.20 -12.42
CA SER A 5 28.09 -36.91 -12.88
C SER A 5 26.60 -36.84 -12.61
N ALA A 6 26.06 -35.64 -12.38
CA ALA A 6 24.62 -35.43 -12.22
C ALA A 6 23.83 -35.99 -13.42
N THR A 7 24.42 -35.93 -14.62
CA THR A 7 23.85 -36.51 -15.85
C THR A 7 23.70 -38.03 -15.79
N ASP A 8 24.65 -38.73 -15.14
CA ASP A 8 24.62 -40.19 -15.03
C ASP A 8 23.50 -40.64 -14.09
N VAL A 9 23.27 -39.89 -13.00
CA VAL A 9 22.16 -40.14 -12.07
C VAL A 9 20.81 -39.94 -12.75
N SER A 10 20.63 -38.83 -13.48
CA SER A 10 19.38 -38.54 -14.19
C SER A 10 19.06 -39.62 -15.24
N ARG A 11 20.05 -40.08 -15.98
CA ARG A 11 19.88 -41.17 -16.96
C ARG A 11 19.42 -42.46 -16.28
N LEU A 12 20.03 -42.83 -15.15
CA LEU A 12 19.66 -44.02 -14.40
C LEU A 12 18.26 -43.94 -13.79
N ILE A 13 17.83 -42.76 -13.32
CA ILE A 13 16.44 -42.55 -12.87
C ILE A 13 15.47 -42.83 -14.01
N GLU A 14 15.77 -42.36 -15.22
CA GLU A 14 14.90 -42.51 -16.38
C GLU A 14 14.84 -43.95 -16.90
N GLU A 15 15.98 -44.63 -17.05
CA GLU A 15 16.06 -46.05 -17.45
C GLU A 15 15.26 -46.95 -16.50
N VAL A 16 15.41 -46.70 -15.19
CA VAL A 16 14.71 -47.47 -14.17
C VAL A 16 13.22 -47.11 -14.11
N ALA A 17 12.85 -45.84 -14.30
CA ALA A 17 11.44 -45.41 -14.36
C ALA A 17 10.69 -46.02 -15.56
N ARG A 18 11.36 -46.20 -16.70
CA ARG A 18 10.80 -46.86 -17.89
C ARG A 18 10.79 -48.39 -17.80
N GLY A 19 11.40 -48.97 -16.76
CA GLY A 19 11.54 -50.42 -16.59
C GLY A 19 12.58 -51.05 -17.51
N GLU A 20 13.45 -50.24 -18.14
CA GLU A 20 14.52 -50.70 -19.04
C GLU A 20 15.72 -51.27 -18.24
N ARG A 21 15.80 -50.97 -16.95
CA ARG A 21 16.84 -51.45 -16.02
C ARG A 21 16.25 -51.71 -14.64
N GLU A 22 16.63 -52.81 -14.00
CA GLU A 22 16.26 -53.04 -12.60
C GLU A 22 17.13 -52.25 -11.63
N LEU A 23 16.55 -51.83 -10.50
CA LEU A 23 17.27 -51.13 -9.43
C LEU A 23 18.45 -51.96 -8.87
N SER A 24 18.32 -53.28 -8.88
CA SER A 24 19.29 -54.29 -8.42
C SER A 24 20.57 -54.29 -9.26
N GLU A 25 20.49 -53.89 -10.54
CA GLU A 25 21.61 -53.91 -11.49
C GLU A 25 22.59 -52.75 -11.30
N ILE A 26 22.21 -51.73 -10.53
CA ILE A 26 23.09 -50.61 -10.18
C ILE A 26 24.11 -51.10 -9.14
N ARG A 27 25.36 -51.31 -9.54
CA ARG A 27 26.42 -51.88 -8.68
C ARG A 27 26.83 -50.96 -7.52
N ASP A 28 26.76 -49.64 -7.73
CA ASP A 28 27.10 -48.66 -6.70
C ASP A 28 25.92 -48.49 -5.73
N GLU A 29 26.13 -48.89 -4.47
CA GLU A 29 25.13 -48.83 -3.40
C GLU A 29 24.59 -47.40 -3.20
N LYS A 30 25.50 -46.42 -3.21
CA LYS A 30 25.14 -45.02 -2.99
C LYS A 30 24.27 -44.49 -4.13
N LEU A 31 24.60 -44.88 -5.36
CA LEU A 31 23.85 -44.49 -6.54
C LEU A 31 22.48 -45.16 -6.59
N ARG A 32 22.42 -46.44 -6.20
CA ARG A 32 21.17 -47.20 -6.10
C ARG A 32 20.21 -46.55 -5.11
N GLU A 33 20.71 -46.12 -3.95
CA GLU A 33 19.89 -45.46 -2.93
C GLU A 33 19.37 -44.09 -3.40
N ILE A 34 20.21 -43.30 -4.09
CA ILE A 34 19.81 -42.01 -4.68
C ILE A 34 18.69 -42.21 -5.70
N VAL A 35 18.84 -43.18 -6.62
CA VAL A 35 17.81 -43.48 -7.63
C VAL A 35 16.53 -43.99 -6.95
N ARG A 36 16.64 -44.85 -5.92
CA ARG A 36 15.51 -45.33 -5.13
C ARG A 36 14.73 -44.18 -4.49
N LEU A 37 15.44 -43.24 -3.87
CA LEU A 37 14.85 -42.10 -3.18
C LEU A 37 14.21 -41.13 -4.18
N ALA A 38 14.87 -40.87 -5.30
CA ALA A 38 14.34 -40.04 -6.38
C ALA A 38 13.05 -40.63 -6.97
N LEU A 39 13.00 -41.94 -7.23
CA LEU A 39 11.78 -42.61 -7.72
C LEU A 39 10.66 -42.60 -6.70
N ARG A 40 10.99 -42.73 -5.40
CA ARG A 40 10.00 -42.64 -4.31
C ARG A 40 9.44 -41.22 -4.19
N LEU A 41 10.30 -40.22 -4.30
CA LEU A 41 9.91 -38.80 -4.27
C LEU A 41 9.14 -38.38 -5.53
N HIS A 42 9.45 -38.95 -6.68
CA HIS A 42 8.71 -38.71 -7.93
C HIS A 42 7.30 -39.34 -7.90
N LYS A 43 7.12 -40.42 -7.12
CA LYS A 43 5.82 -41.09 -6.95
C LYS A 43 4.87 -40.34 -6.01
N ASP A 44 5.40 -39.53 -5.10
CA ASP A 44 4.61 -38.54 -4.38
C ASP A 44 4.56 -37.28 -5.23
N PRO A 45 3.47 -37.00 -5.97
CA PRO A 45 3.32 -35.69 -6.58
C PRO A 45 3.40 -34.71 -5.42
N PHE A 46 4.37 -33.80 -5.45
CA PHE A 46 4.41 -32.60 -4.63
C PHE A 46 2.96 -32.11 -4.55
N SER A 47 2.28 -32.35 -3.42
CA SER A 47 0.85 -32.13 -3.35
C SER A 47 0.69 -30.64 -3.58
N ALA A 48 0.14 -30.29 -4.75
CA ALA A 48 0.01 -28.90 -5.11
C ALA A 48 -0.72 -28.22 -3.94
N PRO A 49 -0.24 -27.06 -3.45
CA PRO A 49 -0.84 -26.41 -2.30
C PRO A 49 -2.36 -26.37 -2.47
N ASP A 50 -3.09 -26.72 -1.41
CA ASP A 50 -4.55 -26.66 -1.40
C ASP A 50 -5.01 -25.28 -1.88
N ALA A 51 -6.22 -25.19 -2.44
CA ALA A 51 -6.70 -23.92 -3.00
C ALA A 51 -6.61 -22.77 -1.99
N ALA A 52 -6.75 -23.08 -0.70
CA ALA A 52 -6.57 -22.13 0.39
C ALA A 52 -5.10 -21.68 0.57
N ALA A 53 -4.11 -22.59 0.62
CA ALA A 53 -2.69 -22.23 0.66
C ALA A 53 -2.26 -21.47 -0.58
N ARG A 54 -2.74 -21.87 -1.76
CA ARG A 54 -2.47 -21.13 -3.01
C ARG A 54 -3.00 -19.71 -2.94
N ASN A 55 -4.21 -19.50 -2.41
CA ASN A 55 -4.76 -18.16 -2.21
C ASN A 55 -4.03 -17.38 -1.10
N ARG A 56 -3.52 -18.03 -0.04
CA ARG A 56 -2.66 -17.39 0.97
C ARG A 56 -1.34 -16.95 0.37
N ILE A 57 -0.67 -17.84 -0.38
CA ILE A 57 0.57 -17.54 -1.10
C ILE A 57 0.35 -16.45 -2.12
N ARG A 58 -0.71 -16.53 -2.93
CA ARG A 58 -1.04 -15.50 -3.94
C ARG A 58 -1.30 -14.16 -3.29
N ARG A 59 -2.04 -14.09 -2.18
CA ARG A 59 -2.28 -12.84 -1.46
C ARG A 59 -1.01 -12.28 -0.85
N ARG A 60 -0.15 -13.13 -0.28
CA ARG A 60 1.14 -12.69 0.27
C ARG A 60 2.10 -12.21 -0.81
N VAL A 61 2.17 -12.94 -1.94
CA VAL A 61 2.99 -12.59 -3.10
C VAL A 61 2.47 -11.30 -3.74
N MET A 62 1.17 -11.19 -4.04
CA MET A 62 0.60 -9.96 -4.60
C MET A 62 0.67 -8.78 -3.62
N GLY A 63 0.59 -9.00 -2.31
CA GLY A 63 0.83 -7.96 -1.30
C GLY A 63 2.30 -7.53 -1.24
N SER A 64 3.24 -8.45 -1.46
CA SER A 64 4.68 -8.16 -1.55
C SER A 64 5.13 -7.61 -2.90
N LEU A 65 4.32 -7.80 -3.95
CA LEU A 65 4.45 -7.07 -5.22
C LEU A 65 3.92 -5.65 -5.02
N ARG A 66 4.60 -4.89 -4.15
CA ARG A 66 4.51 -3.44 -4.21
C ARG A 66 4.92 -3.07 -5.63
N PRO A 67 4.03 -2.52 -6.48
CA PRO A 67 4.47 -1.99 -7.76
C PRO A 67 5.63 -1.05 -7.45
N HIS A 68 6.75 -1.19 -8.18
CA HIS A 68 7.85 -0.24 -8.09
C HIS A 68 7.27 1.11 -8.53
N ARG A 69 6.74 1.87 -7.56
CA ARG A 69 6.10 3.16 -7.81
C ARG A 69 7.25 4.07 -8.23
N PRO A 70 7.22 4.64 -9.45
CA PRO A 70 8.34 5.39 -9.96
C PRO A 70 8.71 6.47 -8.95
N SER A 71 9.96 6.40 -8.49
CA SER A 71 10.51 7.34 -7.52
C SER A 71 10.47 8.75 -8.12
N LEU A 72 10.43 9.78 -7.26
CA LEU A 72 10.60 11.17 -7.72
C LEU A 72 11.88 11.31 -8.54
N ALA A 73 12.94 10.57 -8.19
CA ALA A 73 14.20 10.54 -8.95
C ALA A 73 14.01 10.04 -10.40
N ASP A 74 13.23 8.97 -10.61
CA ASP A 74 12.94 8.44 -11.95
C ASP A 74 12.16 9.46 -12.79
N ARG A 75 11.23 10.18 -12.14
CA ARG A 75 10.43 11.23 -12.78
C ARG A 75 11.26 12.46 -13.14
N PHE A 76 12.22 12.83 -12.29
CA PHE A 76 13.17 13.91 -12.59
C PHE A 76 14.10 13.55 -13.74
N VAL A 77 14.58 12.30 -13.81
CA VAL A 77 15.41 11.83 -14.94
C VAL A 77 14.63 11.86 -16.26
N ILE A 78 13.36 11.45 -16.26
CA ILE A 78 12.51 11.50 -17.46
C ILE A 78 12.22 12.96 -17.87
N ALA A 79 11.88 13.83 -16.92
CA ALA A 79 11.66 15.25 -17.21
C ALA A 79 12.93 15.94 -17.74
N PHE A 80 14.09 15.64 -17.15
CA PHE A 80 15.38 16.20 -17.55
C PHE A 80 15.79 15.74 -18.96
N THR A 81 15.59 14.46 -19.28
CA THR A 81 15.90 13.91 -20.62
C THR A 81 14.98 14.46 -21.72
N LEU A 82 13.72 14.78 -21.40
CA LEU A 82 12.80 15.43 -22.33
C LEU A 82 13.12 16.93 -22.53
N LEU A 83 13.54 17.63 -21.47
CA LEU A 83 13.89 19.05 -21.50
C LEU A 83 15.26 19.34 -22.13
N ALA A 84 16.14 18.34 -22.21
CA ALA A 84 17.47 18.44 -22.81
C ALA A 84 17.47 18.39 -24.35
N LYS A 85 16.33 18.15 -25.02
CA LYS A 85 16.23 18.22 -26.48
C LYS A 85 15.99 19.66 -26.95
N PRO A 86 16.67 20.13 -28.02
CA PRO A 86 16.51 21.50 -28.51
C PRO A 86 15.20 21.65 -29.28
N THR A 87 14.11 21.94 -28.57
CA THR A 87 12.79 22.26 -29.14
C THR A 87 12.54 23.77 -29.15
N PRO A 88 11.75 24.29 -30.10
CA PRO A 88 11.39 25.72 -30.14
C PRO A 88 10.70 26.17 -28.84
N TYR A 89 10.94 27.43 -28.43
CA TYR A 89 10.56 27.98 -27.12
C TYR A 89 9.07 27.79 -26.74
N ALA A 90 8.16 27.81 -27.71
CA ALA A 90 6.73 27.57 -27.48
C ALA A 90 6.42 26.13 -27.01
N LEU A 91 7.08 25.12 -27.61
CA LEU A 91 6.95 23.73 -27.15
C LEU A 91 7.57 23.53 -25.77
N ARG A 92 8.63 24.28 -25.45
CA ARG A 92 9.29 24.22 -24.15
C ARG A 92 8.38 24.78 -23.04
N ALA A 93 7.67 25.87 -23.30
CA ALA A 93 6.69 26.43 -22.37
C ALA A 93 5.51 25.47 -22.11
N ILE A 94 4.98 24.84 -23.17
CA ILE A 94 3.91 23.84 -23.06
C ILE A 94 4.40 22.59 -22.32
N ALA A 95 5.61 22.11 -22.61
CA ALA A 95 6.21 20.98 -21.92
C ALA A 95 6.43 21.27 -20.43
N VAL A 96 6.92 22.47 -20.07
CA VAL A 96 7.07 22.90 -18.68
C VAL A 96 5.70 22.99 -17.99
N ALA A 97 4.69 23.57 -18.64
CA ALA A 97 3.34 23.63 -18.08
C ALA A 97 2.75 22.23 -17.86
N LEU A 98 2.91 21.31 -18.82
CA LEU A 98 2.47 19.92 -18.69
C LEU A 98 3.24 19.17 -17.61
N VAL A 99 4.53 19.40 -17.45
CA VAL A 99 5.34 18.84 -16.35
C VAL A 99 4.86 19.38 -15.02
N VAL A 100 4.62 20.69 -14.89
CA VAL A 100 4.08 21.31 -13.67
C VAL A 100 2.70 20.75 -13.33
N VAL A 101 1.80 20.64 -14.30
CA VAL A 101 0.45 20.08 -14.11
C VAL A 101 0.49 18.58 -13.82
N SER A 102 1.41 17.82 -14.43
CA SER A 102 1.56 16.38 -14.17
C SER A 102 2.23 16.09 -12.84
N LEU A 103 3.17 16.95 -12.41
CA LEU A 103 3.71 16.92 -11.06
C LEU A 103 2.60 17.26 -10.06
N ALA A 104 1.89 18.39 -10.23
CA ALA A 104 0.83 18.80 -9.32
C ALA A 104 -0.32 17.78 -9.25
N GLY A 105 -0.84 17.31 -10.39
CA GLY A 105 -1.95 16.37 -10.45
C GLY A 105 -1.58 14.97 -9.93
N GLY A 106 -0.34 14.52 -10.16
CA GLY A 106 0.14 13.24 -9.68
C GLY A 106 0.54 13.24 -8.19
N THR A 107 1.01 14.37 -7.65
CA THR A 107 1.37 14.50 -6.23
C THR A 107 0.14 14.67 -5.35
N LEU A 108 -0.88 15.40 -5.80
CA LEU A 108 -2.09 15.64 -5.00
C LEU A 108 -2.92 14.36 -4.77
N VAL A 109 -3.00 13.48 -5.77
CA VAL A 109 -3.68 12.19 -5.63
C VAL A 109 -2.84 11.20 -4.82
N ALA A 110 -1.51 11.25 -4.92
CA ALA A 110 -0.63 10.35 -4.18
C ALA A 110 -0.37 10.77 -2.73
N SER A 111 -0.51 12.06 -2.38
CA SER A 111 -0.38 12.55 -1.00
C SER A 111 -1.64 12.33 -0.17
N ALA A 112 -2.81 12.08 -0.78
CA ALA A 112 -4.06 11.91 -0.05
C ALA A 112 -4.00 10.73 0.93
N ASP A 113 -3.38 9.62 0.52
CA ASP A 113 -3.20 8.40 1.32
C ASP A 113 -1.86 8.34 2.07
N ALA A 114 -1.07 9.43 2.09
CA ALA A 114 0.23 9.44 2.75
C ALA A 114 0.05 9.34 4.27
N LEU A 115 0.80 8.43 4.90
CA LEU A 115 0.93 8.31 6.36
C LEU A 115 2.02 9.25 6.89
N PRO A 116 2.07 9.54 8.20
CA PRO A 116 3.07 10.44 8.79
C PRO A 116 4.53 10.17 8.38
N ASP A 117 4.91 8.90 8.23
CA ASP A 117 6.25 8.46 7.82
C ASP A 117 6.53 8.53 6.31
N ASP A 118 5.52 8.83 5.49
CA ASP A 118 5.69 8.93 4.04
C ASP A 118 6.31 10.27 3.62
N ALA A 119 7.21 10.21 2.63
CA ALA A 119 7.88 11.40 2.09
C ALA A 119 6.93 12.48 1.51
N LEU A 120 5.68 12.11 1.20
CA LEU A 120 4.66 13.03 0.68
C LEU A 120 3.73 13.59 1.76
N TYR A 121 3.88 13.18 3.02
CA TYR A 121 3.05 13.67 4.12
C TYR A 121 3.14 15.19 4.32
N PRO A 122 4.32 15.84 4.23
CA PRO A 122 4.39 17.30 4.30
C PRO A 122 3.57 17.99 3.18
N VAL A 123 3.46 17.36 2.01
CA VAL A 123 2.65 17.86 0.89
C VAL A 123 1.15 17.71 1.19
N LYS A 124 0.73 16.63 1.83
CA LYS A 124 -0.64 16.43 2.33
C LYS A 124 -1.02 17.57 3.28
N ILE A 125 -0.20 17.80 4.30
CA ILE A 125 -0.42 18.88 5.28
C ILE A 125 -0.48 20.25 4.60
N ALA A 126 0.45 20.55 3.69
CA ALA A 126 0.43 21.81 2.95
C ALA A 126 -0.86 21.99 2.13
N THR A 127 -1.36 20.92 1.50
CA THR A 127 -2.60 20.95 0.71
C THR A 127 -3.82 21.17 1.60
N GLU A 128 -3.87 20.55 2.78
CA GLU A 128 -4.93 20.74 3.77
C GLU A 128 -4.93 22.18 4.31
N GLN A 129 -3.76 22.76 4.57
CA GLN A 129 -3.65 24.16 5.00
C GLN A 129 -4.10 25.14 3.92
N VAL A 130 -3.81 24.86 2.65
CA VAL A 130 -4.35 25.66 1.53
C VAL A 130 -5.88 25.56 1.48
N ARG A 131 -6.47 24.37 1.69
CA ARG A 131 -7.92 24.21 1.75
C ARG A 131 -8.53 25.02 2.90
N LEU A 132 -7.91 25.02 4.08
CA LEU A 132 -8.33 25.84 5.22
C LEU A 132 -8.22 27.34 4.92
N ALA A 133 -7.14 27.77 4.27
CA ALA A 133 -6.95 29.17 3.89
C ALA A 133 -7.95 29.65 2.83
N LEU A 134 -8.39 28.76 1.93
CA LEU A 134 -9.40 29.03 0.92
C LEU A 134 -10.84 28.99 1.47
N ALA A 135 -11.06 28.33 2.62
CA ALA A 135 -12.33 28.32 3.31
C ALA A 135 -12.55 29.68 4.01
N THR A 136 -13.41 30.52 3.42
CA THR A 136 -13.64 31.90 3.88
C THR A 136 -14.79 32.02 4.88
N THR A 137 -15.70 31.05 4.92
CA THR A 137 -16.82 31.03 5.87
C THR A 137 -16.54 30.06 7.01
N SER A 138 -17.07 30.32 8.20
CA SER A 138 -16.94 29.39 9.34
C SER A 138 -17.54 28.02 9.04
N GLN A 139 -18.61 27.96 8.25
CA GLN A 139 -19.18 26.69 7.80
C GLN A 139 -18.21 25.92 6.90
N ASP A 140 -17.62 26.57 5.89
CA ASP A 140 -16.67 25.91 4.99
C ASP A 140 -15.41 25.46 5.75
N ARG A 141 -14.96 26.26 6.73
CA ARG A 141 -13.84 25.88 7.60
C ARG A 141 -14.18 24.67 8.44
N ALA A 142 -15.35 24.64 9.05
CA ALA A 142 -15.81 23.47 9.81
C ALA A 142 -15.86 22.20 8.96
N VAL A 143 -16.30 22.31 7.70
CA VAL A 143 -16.31 21.18 6.76
C VAL A 143 -14.89 20.71 6.42
N VAL A 144 -13.95 21.64 6.21
CA VAL A 144 -12.55 21.28 5.94
C VAL A 144 -11.89 20.66 7.17
N GLU A 145 -12.07 21.25 8.35
CA GLU A 145 -11.58 20.71 9.63
C GLU A 145 -12.12 19.30 9.90
N LEU A 146 -13.42 19.07 9.68
CA LEU A 146 -14.02 17.73 9.81
C LEU A 146 -13.41 16.74 8.81
N SER A 147 -13.20 17.15 7.55
CA SER A 147 -12.53 16.32 6.55
C SER A 147 -11.10 15.95 6.95
N ILE A 148 -10.35 16.88 7.56
CA ILE A 148 -8.99 16.60 8.05
C ILE A 148 -9.06 15.65 9.25
N ALA A 149 -10.00 15.86 10.17
CA ALA A 149 -10.23 14.98 11.30
C ALA A 149 -10.45 13.52 10.81
N GLU A 150 -11.35 13.32 9.85
CA GLU A 150 -11.60 12.00 9.27
C GLU A 150 -10.35 11.35 8.68
N HIS A 151 -9.50 12.11 8.00
CA HIS A 151 -8.21 11.61 7.52
C HIS A 151 -7.30 11.17 8.67
N ARG A 152 -7.18 11.97 9.75
CA ARG A 152 -6.33 11.63 10.91
C ARG A 152 -6.83 10.37 11.61
N LEU A 153 -8.15 10.18 11.70
CA LEU A 153 -8.72 8.97 12.26
C LEU A 153 -8.41 7.74 11.40
N ALA A 154 -8.54 7.85 10.08
CA ALA A 154 -8.18 6.76 9.17
C ALA A 154 -6.68 6.41 9.27
N GLU A 155 -5.81 7.42 9.34
CA GLU A 155 -4.38 7.19 9.57
C GLU A 155 -4.11 6.49 10.91
N ALA A 156 -4.77 6.93 11.99
CA ALA A 156 -4.65 6.28 13.30
C ALA A 156 -5.04 4.81 13.25
N THR A 157 -6.11 4.46 12.52
CA THR A 157 -6.53 3.06 12.37
C THR A 157 -5.50 2.23 11.59
N VAL A 158 -4.91 2.78 10.53
CA VAL A 158 -3.88 2.08 9.76
C VAL A 158 -2.60 1.89 10.58
N LEU A 159 -2.16 2.92 11.29
CA LEU A 159 -0.98 2.87 12.16
C LEU A 159 -1.16 1.85 13.30
N ALA A 160 -2.35 1.79 13.90
CA ALA A 160 -2.67 0.79 14.92
C ALA A 160 -2.68 -0.64 14.35
N GLU A 161 -3.14 -0.84 13.11
CA GLU A 161 -3.10 -2.14 12.43
C GLU A 161 -1.66 -2.58 12.07
N ASP A 162 -0.78 -1.62 11.74
CA ASP A 162 0.63 -1.87 11.42
C ASP A 162 1.51 -2.05 12.68
N GLY A 163 0.99 -1.71 13.87
CA GLY A 163 1.66 -1.88 15.17
C GLY A 163 2.42 -0.65 15.66
N ASP A 164 2.23 0.50 15.02
CA ASP A 164 2.88 1.77 15.34
C ASP A 164 2.01 2.57 16.33
N ASP A 165 1.87 2.02 17.55
CA ASP A 165 0.95 2.52 18.57
C ASP A 165 1.20 4.00 18.96
N ASP A 166 2.46 4.43 19.02
CA ASP A 166 2.83 5.81 19.37
C ASP A 166 2.28 6.82 18.34
N ASP A 167 2.45 6.53 17.05
CA ASP A 167 1.95 7.39 15.97
C ASP A 167 0.44 7.31 15.84
N ALA A 168 -0.17 6.15 16.13
CA ALA A 168 -1.62 6.01 16.19
C ALA A 168 -2.22 6.91 17.29
N VAL A 169 -1.58 7.02 18.46
CA VAL A 169 -1.99 7.92 19.53
C VAL A 169 -1.86 9.39 19.09
N ILE A 170 -0.77 9.76 18.42
CA ILE A 170 -0.57 11.13 17.90
C ILE A 170 -1.66 11.47 16.88
N ALA A 171 -1.94 10.58 15.93
CA ALA A 171 -2.98 10.77 14.92
C ALA A 171 -4.37 10.87 15.55
N THR A 172 -4.66 10.09 16.59
CA THR A 172 -5.92 10.18 17.36
C THR A 172 -6.05 11.50 18.12
N SER A 173 -4.95 12.04 18.65
CA SER A 173 -4.93 13.36 19.27
C SER A 173 -5.22 14.45 18.23
N ALA A 174 -4.59 14.39 17.05
CA ALA A 174 -4.83 15.33 15.96
C ALA A 174 -6.28 15.27 15.46
N TYR A 175 -6.87 14.07 15.37
CA TYR A 175 -8.30 13.91 15.09
C TYR A 175 -9.16 14.72 16.07
N SER A 176 -8.89 14.57 17.37
CA SER A 176 -9.66 15.24 18.43
C SER A 176 -9.52 16.77 18.36
N GLU A 177 -8.33 17.26 18.01
CA GLU A 177 -8.05 18.68 17.82
C GLU A 177 -8.85 19.27 16.64
N HIS A 178 -8.77 18.66 15.46
CA HIS A 178 -9.50 19.12 14.28
C HIS A 178 -11.03 19.04 14.48
N LEU A 179 -11.51 18.03 15.21
CA LEU A 179 -12.92 17.93 15.59
C LEU A 179 -13.35 19.08 16.53
N ALA A 180 -12.51 19.45 17.49
CA ALA A 180 -12.76 20.57 18.39
C ALA A 180 -12.76 21.92 17.62
N ASN A 181 -11.85 22.09 16.66
CA ASN A 181 -11.81 23.26 15.79
C ASN A 181 -13.06 23.37 14.92
N ALA A 182 -13.51 22.26 14.32
CA ALA A 182 -14.75 22.22 13.55
C ALA A 182 -15.97 22.63 14.42
N ALA A 183 -16.05 22.10 15.64
CA ALA A 183 -17.12 22.44 16.58
C ALA A 183 -17.08 23.93 16.98
N ALA A 184 -15.89 24.50 17.17
CA ALA A 184 -15.72 25.91 17.49
C ALA A 184 -16.15 26.83 16.35
N GLU A 185 -15.79 26.50 15.10
CA GLU A 185 -16.22 27.23 13.91
C GLU A 185 -17.75 27.20 13.74
N LEU A 186 -18.38 26.04 13.97
CA LEU A 186 -19.85 25.91 13.92
C LEU A 186 -20.54 26.70 15.04
N ALA A 187 -19.98 26.70 16.25
CA ALA A 187 -20.52 27.46 17.38
C ALA A 187 -20.39 28.98 17.19
N GLY A 188 -19.36 29.42 16.45
CA GLY A 188 -19.16 30.83 16.09
C GLY A 188 -20.03 31.30 14.92
N SER A 189 -20.52 30.39 14.08
CA SER A 189 -21.49 30.71 13.02
C SER A 189 -22.88 30.88 13.63
N GLU A 190 -23.53 32.03 13.44
CA GLU A 190 -24.90 32.23 13.89
C GLU A 190 -25.78 31.07 13.40
N ALA A 191 -26.42 30.37 14.35
CA ALA A 191 -27.22 29.16 14.16
C ALA A 191 -28.52 29.37 13.34
N VAL A 192 -28.53 30.37 12.47
CA VAL A 192 -29.67 30.81 11.66
C VAL A 192 -29.69 30.10 10.30
N ASP A 193 -28.56 29.57 9.81
CA ASP A 193 -28.52 28.82 8.54
C ASP A 193 -28.95 27.35 8.72
N PRO A 194 -30.01 26.88 8.03
CA PRO A 194 -30.42 25.47 8.02
C PRO A 194 -29.30 24.49 7.65
N ARG A 195 -28.28 24.94 6.89
CA ARG A 195 -27.14 24.11 6.51
C ARG A 195 -26.19 23.82 7.68
N THR A 196 -26.03 24.76 8.62
CA THR A 196 -25.22 24.56 9.81
C THR A 196 -25.86 23.52 10.73
N ALA A 197 -27.19 23.55 10.86
CA ALA A 197 -27.93 22.57 11.65
C ALA A 197 -27.77 21.14 11.10
N ASP A 198 -27.83 20.98 9.77
CA ASP A 198 -27.62 19.69 9.10
C ASP A 198 -26.18 19.16 9.31
N LEU A 199 -25.17 20.04 9.18
CA LEU A 199 -23.77 19.69 9.46
C LEU A 199 -23.54 19.26 10.90
N VAL A 200 -24.15 19.97 11.86
CA VAL A 200 -24.05 19.60 13.28
C VAL A 200 -24.67 18.23 13.53
N SER A 201 -25.84 17.92 12.94
CA SER A 201 -26.45 16.60 13.08
C SER A 201 -25.61 15.49 12.44
N GLN A 202 -25.06 15.73 11.24
CA GLN A 202 -24.18 14.77 10.57
C GLN A 202 -22.91 14.49 11.39
N LEU A 203 -22.33 15.53 11.97
CA LEU A 203 -21.14 15.43 12.82
C LEU A 203 -21.45 14.63 14.10
N GLN A 204 -22.61 14.85 14.72
CA GLN A 204 -23.07 14.08 15.87
C GLN A 204 -23.27 12.59 15.53
N ASP A 205 -23.91 12.29 14.40
CA ASP A 205 -24.13 10.91 13.95
C ASP A 205 -22.80 10.18 13.69
N ARG A 206 -21.86 10.83 13.00
CA ARG A 206 -20.51 10.28 12.75
C ARG A 206 -19.72 10.07 14.04
N MET A 207 -19.74 11.02 14.96
CA MET A 207 -19.09 10.86 16.26
C MET A 207 -19.65 9.66 17.03
N ASN A 208 -20.96 9.44 16.97
CA ASN A 208 -21.60 8.29 17.60
C ASN A 208 -21.19 6.97 16.93
N GLU A 209 -21.10 6.92 15.60
CA GLU A 209 -20.58 5.75 14.87
C GLU A 209 -19.14 5.42 15.28
N HIS A 210 -18.26 6.42 15.31
CA HIS A 210 -16.86 6.23 15.67
C HIS A 210 -16.68 5.82 17.15
N ARG A 211 -17.47 6.39 18.05
CA ARG A 211 -17.48 5.97 19.47
C ARG A 211 -17.94 4.53 19.63
N ALA A 212 -18.92 4.09 18.85
CA ALA A 212 -19.38 2.71 18.84
C ALA A 212 -18.33 1.75 18.26
N ALA A 213 -17.64 2.16 17.19
CA ALA A 213 -16.55 1.38 16.60
C ALA A 213 -15.35 1.24 17.56
N ALA A 214 -14.94 2.33 18.20
CA ALA A 214 -13.87 2.33 19.21
C ALA A 214 -14.21 1.44 20.43
N ALA A 215 -15.46 1.50 20.90
CA ALA A 215 -15.92 0.63 21.99
C ALA A 215 -15.89 -0.87 21.63
N LYS A 216 -16.13 -1.21 20.36
CA LYS A 216 -16.11 -2.58 19.85
C LYS A 216 -14.70 -3.12 19.62
N ALA A 217 -13.72 -2.24 19.36
CA ALA A 217 -12.31 -2.62 19.27
C ALA A 217 -11.67 -2.88 20.65
N ALA A 218 -12.24 -2.31 21.72
CA ALA A 218 -11.77 -2.46 23.09
C ALA A 218 -12.41 -3.65 23.86
N SER A 219 -13.37 -4.38 23.25
CA SER A 219 -14.08 -5.53 23.83
C SER A 219 -13.65 -6.84 23.20
#